data_AF-A0A0F5K1Z5-F1
#
_entry.id   AF-A0A0F5K1Z5-F1
#
_cell.length_a   1.000
_cell.length_b   1.000
_cell.length_c   1.000
_cell.angle_alpha   90.00
_cell.angle_beta   90.00
_cell.angle_gamma   90.00
#
_symmetry.space_group_name_H-M   'P 1'
#
loop_
_entity.id
_entity.type
_entity.pdbx_description
1 polymer ?
#
loop_
_entity_poly.entity_id
_entity_poly.type
_entity_poly.pdbx_seq_one_letter_code
_entity_poly.pdbx_strand_id
1 'polypeptide(L)'
;MSEYQDDHAHQADPLRRARLRWRARRGLLENDLFLQRFFDRYEHTLSDQDVAGLTRLLDLTDNDLMDLLLGRREPDGELALPEVTGLLGRLREA
;
A
#
# COMPACT_ATOMS: atom_id res chain seq x y z
N MET A 1 -1.08 -3.36 -30.76
CA MET A 1 -0.05 -3.96 -29.89
C MET A 1 0.15 -2.98 -28.76
N SER A 2 -0.46 -3.24 -27.60
CA SER A 2 -0.40 -2.33 -26.46
C SER A 2 1.05 -2.20 -26.01
N GLU A 3 1.53 -0.96 -25.87
CA GLU A 3 2.78 -0.67 -25.17
C GLU A 3 2.70 -1.36 -23.79
N TYR A 4 3.66 -2.24 -23.51
CA TYR A 4 3.88 -2.75 -22.17
C TYR A 4 4.45 -1.58 -21.37
N GLN A 5 3.57 -0.93 -20.63
CA GLN A 5 3.92 0.11 -19.68
C GLN A 5 4.90 -0.50 -18.65
N ASP A 6 6.17 -0.07 -18.70
CA ASP A 6 7.21 -0.43 -17.74
C ASP A 6 6.94 0.28 -16.39
N ASP A 7 5.85 -0.11 -15.71
CA ASP A 7 5.43 0.45 -14.40
C ASP A 7 6.26 -0.10 -13.21
N HIS A 8 7.45 -0.63 -13.48
CA HIS A 8 8.31 -1.33 -12.51
C HIS A 8 9.54 -0.53 -12.08
N ALA A 9 9.56 0.80 -12.28
CA ALA A 9 10.72 1.62 -11.90
C ALA A 9 11.00 1.55 -10.38
N HIS A 10 9.96 1.43 -9.54
CA HIS A 10 10.11 1.16 -8.11
C HIS A 10 10.79 -0.20 -7.85
N GLN A 11 10.35 -1.24 -8.55
CA GLN A 11 10.84 -2.60 -8.33
C GLN A 11 12.30 -2.77 -8.72
N ALA A 12 12.77 -2.02 -9.73
CA ALA A 12 14.15 -2.07 -10.19
C ALA A 12 15.17 -1.54 -9.14
N ASP A 13 14.74 -0.70 -8.19
CA ASP A 13 15.63 -0.05 -7.22
C ASP A 13 15.45 -0.60 -5.79
N PRO A 14 16.43 -1.38 -5.26
CA PRO A 14 16.39 -1.90 -3.90
C PRO A 14 16.25 -0.83 -2.81
N LEU A 15 16.79 0.37 -3.02
CA LEU A 15 16.71 1.45 -2.04
C LEU A 15 15.29 2.02 -1.96
N ARG A 16 14.56 2.05 -3.08
CA ARG A 16 13.15 2.47 -3.09
C ARG A 16 12.27 1.48 -2.34
N ARG A 17 12.45 0.17 -2.58
CA ARG A 17 11.73 -0.88 -1.84
C ARG A 17 12.01 -0.83 -0.34
N ALA A 18 13.29 -0.76 0.04
CA ALA A 18 13.68 -0.65 1.45
C ALA A 18 13.10 0.59 2.14
N ARG A 19 13.06 1.75 1.45
CA ARG A 19 12.45 2.98 1.97
C ARG A 19 10.94 2.84 2.17
N LEU A 20 10.24 2.22 1.22
CA LEU A 20 8.81 1.98 1.32
C LEU A 20 8.49 1.06 2.51
N ARG A 21 9.24 -0.03 2.65
CA ARG A 21 9.09 -0.96 3.77
C ARG A 21 9.41 -0.30 5.12
N TRP A 22 10.40 0.60 5.17
CA TRP A 22 10.69 1.38 6.37
C TRP A 22 9.56 2.36 6.73
N ARG A 23 8.98 3.05 5.75
CA ARG A 23 7.83 3.96 5.94
C ARG A 23 6.57 3.24 6.43
N ALA A 24 6.45 1.95 6.13
CA ALA A 24 5.30 1.14 6.52
C ALA A 24 5.30 0.69 7.99
N ARG A 25 6.35 0.97 8.77
CA ARG A 25 6.40 0.62 10.19
C ARG A 25 5.45 1.49 11.00
N ARG A 26 4.57 0.86 11.78
CA ARG A 26 3.51 1.56 12.53
C ARG A 26 3.65 1.40 14.04
N GLY A 27 3.07 2.35 14.79
CA GLY A 27 3.05 2.30 16.25
C GLY A 27 1.98 1.35 16.79
N LEU A 28 0.90 1.18 16.03
CA LEU A 28 -0.17 0.22 16.31
C LEU A 28 0.17 -1.15 15.71
N LEU A 29 0.24 -2.18 16.57
CA LEU A 29 0.70 -3.52 16.21
C LEU A 29 -0.13 -4.14 15.08
N GLU A 30 -1.44 -3.98 15.13
CA GLU A 30 -2.34 -4.57 14.14
C GLU A 30 -2.11 -3.97 12.75
N ASN A 31 -1.88 -2.66 12.64
CA ASN A 31 -1.51 -2.03 11.36
C ASN A 31 -0.18 -2.57 10.85
N ASP A 32 0.79 -2.70 11.75
CA ASP A 32 2.12 -3.21 11.41
C ASP A 32 2.02 -4.66 10.89
N LEU A 33 1.18 -5.50 11.51
CA LEU A 33 0.92 -6.88 11.06
C LEU A 33 0.24 -6.95 9.69
N PHE A 34 -0.77 -6.11 9.43
CA PHE A 34 -1.40 -6.05 8.10
C PHE A 34 -0.38 -5.66 7.02
N LEU A 35 0.42 -4.63 7.27
CA LEU A 35 1.42 -4.16 6.32
C LEU A 35 2.52 -5.20 6.11
N GLN A 36 3.05 -5.82 7.18
CA GLN A 36 4.05 -6.88 7.08
C GLN A 36 3.57 -8.03 6.19
N ARG A 37 2.38 -8.58 6.45
CA ARG A 37 1.79 -9.66 5.64
C ARG A 37 1.61 -9.26 4.19
N PHE A 38 1.15 -8.04 3.96
CA PHE A 38 0.97 -7.51 2.62
C PHE A 38 2.29 -7.42 1.87
N PHE A 39 3.35 -6.85 2.46
CA PHE A 39 4.65 -6.78 1.81
C PHE A 39 5.25 -8.18 1.60
N ASP A 40 5.14 -9.09 2.56
CA ASP A 40 5.63 -10.46 2.41
C ASP A 40 5.00 -11.20 1.22
N ARG A 41 3.75 -10.86 0.87
CA ARG A 41 3.05 -11.46 -0.27
C ARG A 41 3.23 -10.69 -1.58
N TYR A 42 3.19 -9.36 -1.54
CA TYR A 42 2.99 -8.55 -2.74
C TYR A 42 4.15 -7.60 -3.08
N GLU A 43 5.17 -7.43 -2.21
CA GLU A 43 6.23 -6.42 -2.38
C GLU A 43 6.86 -6.42 -3.78
N HIS A 44 7.15 -7.60 -4.33
CA HIS A 44 7.79 -7.77 -5.64
C HIS A 44 6.86 -7.55 -6.86
N THR A 45 5.56 -7.42 -6.62
CA THR A 45 4.53 -7.25 -7.66
C THR A 45 3.94 -5.84 -7.70
N LEU A 46 4.32 -4.96 -6.77
CA LEU A 46 3.80 -3.60 -6.72
C LEU A 46 4.25 -2.81 -7.95
N SER A 47 3.29 -2.21 -8.64
CA SER A 47 3.55 -1.20 -9.67
C SER A 47 3.90 0.15 -9.05
N ASP A 48 4.37 1.10 -9.87
CA ASP A 48 4.56 2.48 -9.44
C ASP A 48 3.23 3.14 -8.99
N GLN A 49 2.10 2.76 -9.60
CA GLN A 49 0.77 3.19 -9.18
C GLN A 49 0.39 2.63 -7.80
N ASP A 50 0.67 1.36 -7.55
CA ASP A 50 0.48 0.73 -6.24
C ASP A 50 1.31 1.44 -5.18
N VAL A 51 2.57 1.78 -5.48
CA VAL A 51 3.44 2.51 -4.56
C VAL A 51 2.90 3.90 -4.26
N ALA A 52 2.32 4.58 -5.25
CA ALA A 52 1.68 5.89 -5.07
C ALA A 52 0.42 5.80 -4.21
N GLY A 53 -0.41 4.77 -4.39
CA GLY A 53 -1.57 4.51 -3.53
C GLY A 53 -1.15 4.17 -2.10
N LEU A 54 -0.13 3.32 -1.94
CA LEU A 54 0.39 2.94 -0.63
C LEU A 54 1.01 4.13 0.08
N THR A 55 1.71 5.02 -0.63
CA THR A 55 2.26 6.26 -0.05
C THR A 55 1.17 7.10 0.60
N ARG A 56 0.01 7.26 -0.04
CA ARG A 56 -1.15 7.99 0.52
C ARG A 56 -1.70 7.32 1.77
N LEU A 57 -1.88 5.99 1.74
CA LEU A 57 -2.28 5.23 2.93
C LEU A 57 -1.25 5.34 4.06
N LEU A 58 0.04 5.43 3.72
CA LEU A 58 1.12 5.56 4.69
C LEU A 58 1.21 6.96 5.34
N ASP A 59 0.64 7.98 4.71
CA ASP A 59 0.57 9.33 5.29
C ASP A 59 -0.59 9.50 6.30
N LEU A 60 -1.49 8.50 6.41
CA LEU A 60 -2.55 8.49 7.42
C LEU A 60 -2.02 8.22 8.83
N THR A 61 -2.82 8.66 9.82
CA THR A 61 -2.63 8.28 11.23
C THR A 61 -2.90 6.79 11.43
N ASP A 62 -2.37 6.23 12.53
CA ASP A 62 -2.59 4.80 12.83
C ASP A 62 -4.07 4.47 12.99
N ASN A 63 -4.88 5.34 13.60
CA ASN A 63 -6.31 5.10 13.78
C ASN A 63 -7.07 5.17 12.45
N ASP A 64 -6.73 6.14 11.59
CA ASP A 64 -7.40 6.29 10.30
C ASP A 64 -7.09 5.15 9.34
N LEU A 65 -5.84 4.70 9.32
CA LEU A 65 -5.45 3.52 8.57
C LEU A 65 -6.17 2.27 9.12
N MET A 66 -6.24 2.12 10.44
CA MET A 66 -6.90 0.98 11.08
C MET A 66 -8.38 0.88 10.69
N ASP A 67 -9.12 2.00 10.72
CA ASP A 67 -10.53 2.00 10.35
C ASP A 67 -10.76 1.58 8.89
N LEU A 68 -9.86 1.97 7.99
CA LEU A 68 -9.87 1.52 6.59
C LEU A 68 -9.50 0.04 6.49
N LEU A 69 -8.48 -0.44 7.20
CA LEU A 69 -8.07 -1.85 7.15
C LEU A 69 -9.14 -2.78 7.74
N LEU A 70 -9.89 -2.33 8.73
CA LEU A 70 -11.00 -3.10 9.31
C LEU A 70 -12.32 -2.97 8.54
N GLY A 71 -12.38 -2.15 7.48
CA GLY A 71 -13.61 -1.91 6.71
C GLY A 71 -14.69 -1.18 7.53
N ARG A 72 -14.32 -0.49 8.61
CA ARG A 72 -15.24 0.37 9.37
C ARG A 72 -15.57 1.65 8.61
N ARG A 73 -14.65 2.03 7.73
CA ARG A 73 -14.75 3.15 6.81
C ARG A 73 -14.28 2.69 5.44
N GLU A 74 -14.87 3.23 4.40
CA GLU A 74 -14.38 3.08 3.02
C GLU A 74 -13.57 4.32 2.61
N PRO A 75 -12.64 4.20 1.65
CA PRO A 75 -11.87 5.35 1.18
C PRO A 75 -12.80 6.39 0.54
N ASP A 76 -12.64 7.64 0.95
CA ASP A 76 -13.40 8.78 0.46
C ASP A 76 -12.47 9.94 0.05
N GLY A 77 -13.04 10.98 -0.57
CA GLY A 77 -12.31 12.18 -0.97
C GLY A 77 -11.06 11.88 -1.79
N GLU A 78 -9.90 12.32 -1.30
CA GLU A 78 -8.60 12.14 -1.95
C GLU A 78 -8.10 10.68 -1.96
N LEU A 79 -8.70 9.81 -1.14
CA LEU A 79 -8.39 8.38 -1.09
C LEU A 79 -9.29 7.54 -1.98
N ALA A 80 -10.38 8.09 -2.53
CA ALA A 80 -11.32 7.39 -3.40
C ALA A 80 -10.77 7.14 -4.83
N LEU A 81 -9.52 6.67 -4.89
CA LEU A 81 -8.78 6.36 -6.11
C LEU A 81 -8.78 4.85 -6.36
N PRO A 82 -8.86 4.39 -7.62
CA PRO A 82 -8.87 2.97 -7.94
C PRO A 82 -7.68 2.18 -7.37
N GLU A 83 -6.48 2.77 -7.40
CA GLU A 83 -5.27 2.15 -6.86
C GLU A 83 -5.32 1.97 -5.33
N VAL A 84 -5.91 2.93 -4.62
CA VAL A 84 -6.07 2.86 -3.15
C VAL A 84 -7.09 1.79 -2.78
N THR A 85 -8.24 1.78 -3.46
CA THR A 85 -9.29 0.78 -3.23
C THR A 85 -8.79 -0.64 -3.53
N GLY A 86 -8.05 -0.82 -4.63
CA GLY A 86 -7.45 -2.12 -4.98
C GLY A 86 -6.38 -2.57 -3.98
N LEU A 87 -5.59 -1.64 -3.45
CA LEU A 87 -4.63 -1.95 -2.37
C LEU A 87 -5.33 -2.32 -1.07
N LEU A 88 -6.38 -1.60 -0.66
CA LEU A 88 -7.14 -1.92 0.55
C LEU A 88 -7.75 -3.33 0.47
N GLY A 89 -8.26 -3.73 -0.69
CA GLY A 89 -8.70 -5.12 -0.92
C GLY A 89 -7.58 -6.13 -0.67
N ARG A 90 -6.42 -5.95 -1.31
CA ARG A 90 -5.26 -6.85 -1.13
C ARG A 90 -4.70 -6.84 0.30
N LEU A 91 -4.71 -5.70 0.98
CA LEU A 91 -4.28 -5.54 2.38
C LEU A 91 -5.19 -6.31 3.34
N ARG A 92 -6.50 -6.26 3.09
CA ARG A 92 -7.52 -6.97 3.89
C ARG A 92 -7.46 -8.50 3.70
N GLU A 93 -6.98 -8.97 2.55
CA GLU A 93 -6.87 -10.40 2.19
C GLU A 93 -5.49 -11.02 2.50
N ALA A 94 -4.49 -10.22 2.87
CA ALA A 94 -3.12 -10.67 3.13
C ALA A 94 -3.01 -11.55 4.39
#